data_AF-A0A1V5Z5P3-F1
#
_entry.id   AF-A0A1V5Z5P3-F1
#
_cell.length_a   1.000
_cell.length_b   1.000
_cell.length_c   1.000
_cell.angle_alpha   90.00
_cell.angle_beta   90.00
_cell.angle_gamma   90.00
#
_symmetry.space_group_name_H-M   'P 1'
#
loop_
_entity.id
_entity.type
_entity.pdbx_description
1 polymer ?
#
loop_
_entity_poly.entity_id
_entity_poly.type
_entity_poly.pdbx_seq_one_letter_code
_entity_poly.pdbx_strand_id
1 'polypeptide(L)'
;MTILNKDALPKWHGPYINLVYRKKPLKVNKGAWPHPREYNKDIFFDLSDDLLGAFCGLTKTYSPFDPWELTILSNSSALKKVENTFKQWVKTIGSLESKALYKRGKYLYRTTGQGRAPAPRIIRSDLLETLNFLIEQFHKARLNGHAIAIIGI
;
A
#
# COMPACT_ATOMS: atom_id res chain seq x y z
N MET A 1 0.64 -17.66 -0.50
CA MET A 1 0.19 -16.32 -0.92
C MET A 1 0.53 -15.41 0.23
N THR A 2 1.06 -14.23 -0.07
CA THR A 2 1.72 -13.38 0.93
C THR A 2 1.30 -11.93 0.74
N ILE A 3 1.06 -11.25 1.86
CA ILE A 3 0.89 -9.80 1.91
C ILE A 3 2.27 -9.16 1.81
N LEU A 4 2.51 -8.36 0.78
CA LEU A 4 3.80 -7.74 0.48
C LEU A 4 4.02 -6.49 1.34
N ASN A 5 4.29 -6.68 2.63
CA ASN A 5 4.72 -5.61 3.54
C ASN A 5 6.26 -5.58 3.66
N LYS A 6 6.79 -4.69 4.50
CA LYS A 6 8.23 -4.58 4.82
C LYS A 6 8.91 -5.90 5.21
N ASP A 7 8.22 -6.82 5.86
CA ASP A 7 8.80 -8.09 6.31
C ASP A 7 8.82 -9.15 5.20
N ALA A 8 7.89 -9.06 4.24
CA ALA A 8 7.79 -9.98 3.11
C ALA A 8 8.67 -9.56 1.92
N LEU A 9 8.92 -8.26 1.76
CA LEU A 9 9.74 -7.71 0.68
C LEU A 9 11.24 -7.78 1.01
N PRO A 10 12.11 -7.94 -0.01
CA PRO A 10 13.54 -7.72 0.17
C PRO A 10 13.87 -6.40 0.87
N LYS A 11 14.85 -6.41 1.79
CA LYS A 11 15.18 -5.26 2.66
C LYS A 11 15.54 -3.96 1.94
N TRP A 12 15.89 -4.02 0.65
CA TRP A 12 16.26 -2.86 -0.16
C TRP A 12 15.06 -2.09 -0.72
N HIS A 13 13.83 -2.59 -0.57
CA HIS A 13 12.59 -1.91 -0.99
C HIS A 13 12.17 -0.71 -0.13
N GLY A 14 13.04 -0.26 0.78
CA GLY A 14 12.85 1.02 1.44
C GLY A 14 13.09 2.18 0.47
N PRO A 15 12.47 3.33 0.69
CA PRO A 15 11.75 3.74 1.90
C PRO A 15 10.29 3.24 1.99
N TYR A 16 9.70 3.35 3.19
CA TYR A 16 8.36 2.81 3.51
C TYR A 16 7.41 3.90 3.99
N ILE A 17 6.20 3.89 3.45
CA ILE A 17 5.06 4.70 3.86
C ILE A 17 4.33 3.94 4.96
N ASN A 18 4.16 4.55 6.13
CA ASN A 18 3.44 3.88 7.22
C ASN A 18 1.94 4.16 7.12
N LEU A 19 1.14 3.09 7.02
CA LEU A 19 -0.30 3.15 7.13
C LEU A 19 -0.72 2.83 8.57
N VAL A 20 -1.37 3.80 9.20
CA VAL A 20 -1.65 3.78 10.64
C VAL A 20 -3.16 3.79 10.87
N TYR A 21 -3.67 2.83 11.63
CA TYR A 21 -5.10 2.73 11.95
C TYR A 21 -5.38 3.39 13.29
N ARG A 22 -6.30 4.35 13.36
CA ARG A 22 -6.53 5.14 14.57
C ARG A 22 -8.01 5.30 14.89
N LYS A 23 -8.39 5.05 16.15
CA LYS A 23 -9.76 5.34 16.63
C LYS A 23 -10.12 6.83 16.57
N LYS A 24 -9.11 7.70 16.66
CA LYS A 24 -9.23 9.16 16.53
C LYS A 24 -8.10 9.68 15.63
N PRO A 25 -8.33 10.70 14.80
CA PRO A 25 -7.29 11.27 13.93
C PRO A 25 -6.01 11.61 14.71
N LEU A 26 -4.84 11.44 14.09
CA LEU A 26 -3.60 11.96 14.64
C LEU A 26 -3.70 13.49 14.79
N LYS A 27 -3.31 13.99 15.95
CA LYS A 27 -3.27 15.44 16.21
C LYS A 27 -1.87 15.92 15.91
N VAL A 28 -1.70 16.55 14.77
CA VAL A 28 -0.40 17.03 14.31
C VAL A 28 -0.53 18.53 14.02
N ASN A 29 0.48 19.31 14.40
CA ASN A 29 0.52 20.72 14.05
C ASN A 29 0.62 20.86 12.53
N LYS A 30 -0.03 21.88 11.96
CA LYS A 30 -0.01 22.12 10.52
C LYS A 30 1.45 22.27 10.04
N GLY A 31 1.87 21.43 9.10
CA GLY A 31 3.24 21.42 8.57
C GLY A 31 4.27 20.66 9.41
N ALA A 32 3.86 20.00 10.50
CA ALA A 32 4.72 19.15 11.30
C ALA A 32 4.51 17.67 10.97
N TRP A 33 5.59 16.89 11.04
CA TRP A 33 5.53 15.43 10.99
C TRP A 33 5.30 14.85 12.40
N PRO A 34 4.43 13.84 12.55
CA PRO A 34 4.22 13.20 13.84
C PRO A 34 5.47 12.43 14.26
N HIS A 35 5.79 12.42 15.55
CA HIS A 35 6.94 11.67 16.03
C HIS A 35 6.61 10.15 15.99
N PRO A 36 7.53 9.25 15.57
CA PRO A 36 7.26 7.80 15.45
C PRO A 36 6.64 7.15 16.71
N ARG A 37 7.07 7.59 17.90
CA ARG A 37 6.50 7.14 19.19
C ARG A 37 4.98 7.31 19.30
N GLU A 38 4.38 8.24 18.55
CA GLU A 38 2.95 8.52 18.59
C GLU A 38 2.12 7.50 17.82
N TYR A 39 2.69 6.83 16.80
CA TYR A 39 1.94 6.02 15.85
C TYR A 39 2.51 4.61 15.59
N ASN A 40 3.78 4.32 15.96
CA ASN A 40 4.45 3.07 15.61
C ASN A 40 3.66 1.80 15.98
N LYS A 41 3.00 1.81 17.15
CA LYS A 41 2.19 0.67 17.63
C LYS A 41 0.90 0.45 16.85
N ASP A 42 0.47 1.45 16.09
CA ASP A 42 -0.79 1.47 15.35
C ASP A 42 -0.56 1.32 13.83
N ILE A 43 0.71 1.13 13.40
CA ILE A 43 1.05 0.79 12.02
C ILE A 43 0.45 -0.59 11.73
N PHE A 44 -0.44 -0.66 10.76
CA PHE A 44 -0.99 -1.94 10.29
C PHE A 44 -0.33 -2.41 9.00
N PHE A 45 0.37 -1.52 8.30
CA PHE A 45 1.05 -1.85 7.05
C PHE A 45 2.18 -0.87 6.74
N ASP A 46 3.33 -1.42 6.37
CA ASP A 46 4.48 -0.68 5.84
C ASP A 46 4.53 -0.86 4.32
N LEU A 47 4.11 0.17 3.58
CA LEU A 47 4.03 0.17 2.13
C LEU A 47 5.34 0.68 1.54
N SER A 48 6.09 -0.21 0.88
CA SER A 48 7.26 0.19 0.09
C SER A 48 6.87 1.13 -1.06
N ASP A 49 7.69 2.15 -1.32
CA ASP A 49 7.53 3.01 -2.51
C ASP A 49 7.60 2.21 -3.82
N ASP A 50 8.48 1.19 -3.90
CA ASP A 50 8.55 0.31 -5.06
C ASP A 50 7.25 -0.48 -5.26
N LEU A 51 6.61 -0.90 -4.17
CA LEU A 51 5.32 -1.59 -4.24
C LEU A 51 4.21 -0.64 -4.70
N LEU A 52 4.17 0.58 -4.19
CA LEU A 52 3.25 1.62 -4.66
C LEU A 52 3.49 1.91 -6.15
N GLY A 53 4.74 2.08 -6.57
CA GLY A 53 5.16 2.28 -7.94
C GLY A 53 4.80 1.09 -8.85
N ALA A 54 4.88 -0.13 -8.34
CA ALA A 54 4.44 -1.32 -9.05
C ALA A 54 2.92 -1.32 -9.28
N PHE A 55 2.11 -0.98 -8.26
CA PHE A 55 0.67 -0.82 -8.43
C PHE A 55 0.35 0.24 -9.48
N CYS A 56 0.85 1.46 -9.31
CA CYS A 56 0.64 2.57 -10.26
C CYS A 56 1.10 2.21 -11.69
N GLY A 57 2.27 1.57 -11.81
CA GLY A 57 2.86 1.19 -13.09
C GLY A 57 2.11 0.08 -13.83
N LEU A 58 1.51 -0.86 -13.09
CA LEU A 58 0.66 -1.93 -13.61
C LEU A 58 -0.72 -1.42 -14.01
N THR A 59 -1.30 -0.52 -13.21
CA THR A 59 -2.68 -0.06 -13.39
C THR A 59 -2.80 1.19 -14.26
N LYS A 60 -1.68 1.88 -14.53
CA LYS A 60 -1.61 3.14 -15.29
C LYS A 60 -2.41 4.26 -14.64
N THR A 61 -2.46 4.28 -13.32
CA THR A 61 -3.12 5.32 -12.52
C THR A 61 -2.18 5.85 -11.46
N TYR A 62 -2.39 7.09 -11.03
CA TYR A 62 -1.65 7.68 -9.91
C TYR A 62 -2.06 7.08 -8.55
N SER A 63 -1.19 7.26 -7.56
CA SER A 63 -1.50 6.93 -6.16
C SER A 63 -2.73 7.72 -5.67
N PRO A 64 -3.60 7.12 -4.83
CA PRO A 64 -4.73 7.83 -4.24
C PRO A 64 -4.34 8.82 -3.12
N PHE A 65 -3.05 8.92 -2.80
CA PHE A 65 -2.46 9.84 -1.81
C PHE A 65 -1.05 10.23 -2.25
N ASP A 66 -0.52 11.33 -1.73
CA ASP A 66 0.86 11.74 -1.97
C ASP A 66 1.81 10.94 -1.04
N PRO A 67 2.78 10.17 -1.57
CA PRO A 67 3.72 9.40 -0.75
C PRO A 67 4.74 10.26 0.00
N TRP A 68 4.83 11.56 -0.29
CA TRP A 68 5.77 12.51 0.34
C TRP A 68 5.09 13.43 1.36
N GLU A 69 3.78 13.30 1.55
CA GLU A 69 3.02 14.11 2.49
C GLU A 69 2.37 13.28 3.60
N LEU A 70 2.16 13.92 4.75
CA LEU A 70 1.26 13.42 5.77
C LEU A 70 -0.19 13.58 5.30
N THR A 71 -0.89 12.46 5.10
CA THR A 71 -2.33 12.46 4.79
C THR A 71 -3.12 11.86 5.95
N ILE A 72 -4.12 12.57 6.47
CA ILE A 72 -5.01 12.07 7.53
C ILE A 72 -6.43 11.93 6.99
N LEU A 73 -6.89 10.69 6.86
CA LEU A 73 -8.21 10.32 6.35
C LEU A 73 -9.14 10.03 7.51
N SER A 74 -9.98 10.99 7.88
CA SER A 74 -10.88 10.90 9.04
C SER A 74 -12.37 10.84 8.69
N ASN A 75 -12.73 11.16 7.44
CA ASN A 75 -14.12 11.13 7.00
C ASN A 75 -14.38 9.96 6.03
N SER A 76 -15.63 9.50 6.03
CA SER A 76 -16.06 8.31 5.28
C SER A 76 -15.84 8.45 3.76
N SER A 77 -16.03 9.66 3.22
CA SER A 77 -15.85 9.94 1.79
C SER A 77 -14.39 9.80 1.34
N ALA A 78 -13.45 10.36 2.12
CA ALA A 78 -12.02 10.28 1.84
C ALA A 78 -11.51 8.83 1.93
N LEU A 79 -11.91 8.09 2.96
CA LEU A 79 -11.60 6.66 3.09
C LEU A 79 -12.15 5.85 1.91
N LYS A 80 -13.42 6.11 1.52
CA LYS A 80 -14.06 5.44 0.38
C LYS A 80 -13.37 5.75 -0.94
N LYS A 81 -12.86 6.98 -1.14
CA LYS A 81 -12.11 7.35 -2.34
C LYS A 81 -10.86 6.49 -2.51
N VAL A 82 -10.07 6.34 -1.46
CA VAL A 82 -8.87 5.49 -1.47
C VAL A 82 -9.25 4.01 -1.65
N GLU A 83 -10.26 3.53 -0.92
CA GLU A 83 -10.81 2.18 -1.03
C GLU A 83 -11.21 1.84 -2.49
N ASN A 84 -11.87 2.77 -3.18
CA ASN A 84 -12.29 2.61 -4.57
C ASN A 84 -11.11 2.54 -5.54
N THR A 85 -10.05 3.34 -5.32
CA THR A 85 -8.84 3.26 -6.14
C THR A 85 -8.18 1.89 -5.99
N PHE A 86 -8.06 1.35 -4.77
CA PHE A 86 -7.53 0.01 -4.57
C PHE A 86 -8.41 -1.08 -5.22
N LYS A 87 -9.75 -0.95 -5.14
CA LYS A 87 -10.67 -1.86 -5.85
C LYS A 87 -10.49 -1.82 -7.37
N GLN A 88 -10.25 -0.63 -7.93
CA GLN A 88 -9.93 -0.49 -9.34
C GLN A 88 -8.59 -1.17 -9.67
N TRP A 89 -7.58 -1.04 -8.82
CA TRP A 89 -6.29 -1.73 -8.98
C TRP A 89 -6.44 -3.24 -8.96
N VAL A 90 -7.23 -3.80 -8.03
CA VAL A 90 -7.57 -5.22 -7.98
C VAL A 90 -8.17 -5.69 -9.30
N LYS A 91 -9.17 -4.98 -9.83
CA LYS A 91 -9.81 -5.32 -11.10
C LYS A 91 -8.81 -5.34 -12.25
N THR A 92 -7.98 -4.30 -12.36
CA THR A 92 -6.99 -4.18 -13.44
C THR A 92 -5.91 -5.27 -13.33
N ILE A 93 -5.33 -5.48 -12.16
CA ILE A 93 -4.28 -6.50 -11.96
C ILE A 93 -4.83 -7.92 -12.17
N GLY A 94 -6.08 -8.15 -11.78
CA GLY A 94 -6.77 -9.42 -12.01
C GLY A 94 -6.92 -9.77 -13.50
N SER A 95 -7.11 -8.77 -14.36
CA SER A 95 -7.27 -8.98 -15.82
C SER A 95 -6.00 -8.82 -16.63
N LEU A 96 -4.88 -8.37 -16.03
CA LEU A 96 -3.63 -8.16 -16.74
C LEU A 96 -3.04 -9.48 -17.28
N GLU A 97 -2.58 -9.44 -18.53
CA GLU A 97 -1.84 -10.55 -19.13
C GLU A 97 -0.57 -10.88 -18.33
N SER A 98 -0.26 -12.18 -18.23
CA SER A 98 0.88 -12.68 -17.46
C SER A 98 2.22 -12.05 -17.88
N LYS A 99 2.42 -11.75 -19.18
CA LYS A 99 3.63 -11.10 -19.68
C LYS A 99 3.78 -9.66 -19.18
N ALA A 100 2.69 -8.88 -19.23
CA ALA A 100 2.67 -7.50 -18.74
C ALA A 100 2.88 -7.44 -17.23
N LEU A 101 2.18 -8.31 -16.50
CA LEU A 101 2.33 -8.47 -15.06
C LEU A 101 3.77 -8.82 -14.68
N TYR A 102 4.36 -9.83 -15.33
CA TYR A 102 5.73 -10.26 -15.03
C TYR A 102 6.76 -9.18 -15.32
N LYS A 103 6.60 -8.40 -16.40
CA LYS A 103 7.55 -7.36 -16.78
C LYS A 103 7.76 -6.34 -15.65
N ARG A 104 6.69 -5.99 -14.92
CA ARG A 104 6.73 -4.99 -13.84
C ARG A 104 6.82 -5.63 -12.45
N GLY A 105 5.99 -6.64 -12.16
CA GLY A 105 5.92 -7.24 -10.85
C GLY A 105 7.16 -8.05 -10.46
N LYS A 106 7.96 -8.54 -11.41
CA LYS A 106 9.19 -9.28 -11.09
C LYS A 106 10.18 -8.44 -10.27
N TYR A 107 10.18 -7.11 -10.44
CA TYR A 107 11.14 -6.25 -9.76
C TYR A 107 10.92 -6.24 -8.24
N LEU A 108 9.71 -6.52 -7.75
CA LEU A 108 9.40 -6.66 -6.31
C LEU A 108 10.07 -7.86 -5.63
N TYR A 109 10.65 -8.77 -6.41
CA TYR A 109 11.23 -10.02 -5.90
C TYR A 109 12.70 -10.17 -6.26
N ARG A 110 13.27 -9.28 -7.08
CA ARG A 110 14.61 -9.47 -7.64
C ARG A 110 15.67 -8.87 -6.74
N THR A 111 16.26 -9.69 -5.88
CA THR A 111 17.58 -9.41 -5.33
C THR A 111 18.65 -9.64 -6.40
N THR A 112 19.58 -8.72 -6.58
CA THR A 112 20.74 -8.90 -7.46
C THR A 112 21.45 -10.21 -7.12
N GLY A 113 21.59 -11.12 -8.10
CA GLY A 113 22.26 -12.42 -7.91
C GLY A 113 21.38 -13.59 -7.43
N GLN A 114 20.12 -13.38 -7.06
CA GLN A 114 19.16 -14.47 -6.85
C GLN A 114 18.36 -14.75 -8.13
N GLY A 115 17.95 -16.01 -8.32
CA GLY A 115 17.46 -16.58 -9.57
C GLY A 115 16.20 -15.96 -10.19
N ARG A 116 15.44 -16.77 -10.95
CA ARG A 116 14.25 -16.27 -11.64
C ARG A 116 13.20 -15.79 -10.63
N ALA A 117 12.59 -14.63 -10.88
CA ALA A 117 11.46 -14.14 -10.11
C ALA A 117 10.29 -15.15 -10.13
N PRO A 118 9.36 -15.08 -9.16
CA PRO A 118 8.21 -15.97 -9.12
C PRO A 118 7.40 -15.97 -10.42
N ALA A 119 6.71 -17.07 -10.68
CA ALA A 119 5.81 -17.17 -11.81
C ALA A 119 4.73 -16.06 -11.77
N PRO A 120 4.23 -15.56 -12.91
CA PRO A 120 3.28 -14.46 -12.96
C PRO A 120 2.02 -14.68 -12.11
N ARG A 121 1.55 -15.95 -12.00
CA ARG A 121 0.42 -16.31 -11.15
C ARG A 121 0.64 -15.98 -9.66
N ILE A 122 1.87 -16.17 -9.16
CA ILE A 122 2.24 -15.90 -7.76
C ILE A 122 2.30 -14.40 -7.54
N ILE A 123 2.98 -13.68 -8.44
CA ILE A 123 3.02 -12.22 -8.44
C ILE A 123 1.60 -11.63 -8.40
N ARG A 124 0.68 -12.15 -9.25
CA ARG A 124 -0.72 -11.71 -9.26
C ARG A 124 -1.35 -11.93 -7.89
N SER A 125 -1.22 -13.14 -7.37
CA SER A 125 -1.83 -13.52 -6.10
C SER A 125 -1.39 -12.60 -4.97
N ASP A 126 -0.08 -12.38 -4.81
CA ASP A 126 0.47 -11.59 -3.72
C ASP A 126 0.08 -10.10 -3.84
N LEU A 127 0.06 -9.55 -5.06
CA LEU A 127 -0.44 -8.18 -5.30
C LEU A 127 -1.92 -8.03 -4.97
N LEU A 128 -2.76 -8.99 -5.38
CA LEU A 128 -4.19 -8.96 -5.10
C LEU A 128 -4.49 -9.16 -3.60
N GLU A 129 -3.79 -10.08 -2.95
CA GLU A 129 -3.89 -10.32 -1.51
C GLU A 129 -3.53 -9.05 -0.72
N THR A 130 -2.43 -8.39 -1.10
CA THR A 130 -2.01 -7.13 -0.49
C THR A 130 -3.07 -6.04 -0.66
N LEU A 131 -3.62 -5.87 -1.86
CA LEU A 131 -4.66 -4.86 -2.09
C LEU A 131 -5.96 -5.17 -1.34
N ASN A 132 -6.37 -6.44 -1.29
CA ASN A 132 -7.57 -6.85 -0.55
C ASN A 132 -7.40 -6.60 0.95
N PHE A 133 -6.23 -6.88 1.50
CA PHE A 133 -5.90 -6.53 2.89
C PHE A 133 -6.02 -5.02 3.13
N LEU A 134 -5.43 -4.19 2.26
CA LEU A 134 -5.54 -2.74 2.36
C LEU A 134 -7.00 -2.26 2.27
N ILE A 135 -7.77 -2.78 1.32
CA ILE A 135 -9.20 -2.48 1.16
C ILE A 135 -9.96 -2.80 2.46
N GLU A 136 -9.70 -3.95 3.07
CA GLU A 136 -10.34 -4.35 4.33
C GLU A 136 -10.05 -3.36 5.46
N GLN A 137 -8.81 -2.90 5.61
CA GLN A 137 -8.45 -1.93 6.66
C GLN A 137 -9.13 -0.57 6.44
N PHE A 138 -9.18 -0.09 5.20
CA PHE A 138 -9.89 1.15 4.85
C PHE A 138 -11.41 1.02 5.04
N HIS A 139 -11.97 -0.12 4.65
CA HIS A 139 -13.39 -0.44 4.85
C HIS A 139 -13.74 -0.47 6.35
N LYS A 140 -12.92 -1.15 7.16
CA LYS A 140 -13.06 -1.23 8.61
C LYS A 140 -12.93 0.15 9.27
N ALA A 141 -12.00 0.99 8.81
CA ALA A 141 -11.87 2.36 9.32
C ALA A 141 -13.15 3.16 9.05
N ARG A 142 -13.67 3.05 7.81
CA ARG A 142 -14.86 3.75 7.36
C ARG A 142 -16.12 3.34 8.13
N LEU A 143 -16.34 2.04 8.33
CA LEU A 143 -17.51 1.53 9.06
C LEU A 143 -17.50 1.92 10.54
N ASN A 144 -16.31 1.96 11.16
CA ASN A 144 -16.18 2.25 12.59
C ASN A 144 -16.04 3.76 12.90
N GLY A 145 -16.10 4.64 11.89
CA GLY A 145 -15.83 6.07 12.09
C GLY A 145 -14.41 6.37 12.59
N HIS A 146 -13.46 5.50 12.26
CA HIS A 146 -12.06 5.62 12.61
C HIS A 146 -11.29 6.33 11.50
N ALA A 147 -10.03 6.69 11.77
CA ALA A 147 -9.14 7.36 10.85
C ALA A 147 -8.00 6.44 10.38
N ILE A 148 -7.51 6.70 9.16
CA ILE A 148 -6.22 6.19 8.68
C ILE A 148 -5.30 7.38 8.48
N ALA A 149 -4.12 7.31 9.08
CA ALA A 149 -3.03 8.23 8.74
C ALA A 149 -2.05 7.53 7.81
N ILE A 150 -1.65 8.24 6.77
CA ILE A 150 -0.65 7.84 5.80
C ILE A 150 0.54 8.75 6.04
N ILE A 151 1.62 8.17 6.53
CA ILE A 151 2.84 8.88 6.89
C ILE A 151 3.83 8.58 5.78
N GLY A 152 4.03 9.59 4.93
CA GLY A 152 4.93 9.53 3.79
C GLY A 152 6.40 9.34 4.15
N ILE A 153 7.23 9.36 3.12
CA ILE A 153 8.68 9.13 3.16
C ILE A 153 9.45 10.42 3.39
#